data_AF-A0A7X0GWR5-F1
#
_entry.id   AF-A0A7X0GWR5-F1
#
_cell.length_a   1.000
_cell.length_b   1.000
_cell.length_c   1.000
_cell.angle_alpha   90.00
_cell.angle_beta   90.00
_cell.angle_gamma   90.00
#
_symmetry.space_group_name_H-M   'P 1'
#
loop_
_entity.id
_entity.type
_entity.pdbx_description
1 polymer ?
#
loop_
_entity_poly.entity_id
_entity_poly.type
_entity_poly.pdbx_seq_one_letter_code
_entity_poly.pdbx_strand_id
1 'polypeptide(L)'
;MRSIGELAERAGATVKTVRFYSDQGLLPEAARSSGGHRRYGPHALEQLQLIRSLRTLDLPLPEIRRILEDEDAAGHALENAVDSRLRELGSELKALRWREAALQLVRDCPPAQRAGRLRLLGTLNTPPSTAPLARFWRTWLPPRMPRLATAAFLEVAVPQPPDEPHPSQALAFAQLHAMTTAPCPGDRQPQPEVHRAAGAGGAALLYAGLVEAFELAARHLRRARDPHPGEALDAYVAAYASAYRSRDTPDFRRLLDARLSADPRLDRYWELTAVVLTPPGGSPQPTPGSADDWLRAALQRDNAGAA
;
A
#
# COMPACT_ATOMS: atom_id res chain seq x y z
N MET A 1 -28.98 -14.39 -44.50
CA MET A 1 -27.88 -15.06 -43.76
C MET A 1 -26.58 -14.83 -44.51
N ARG A 2 -25.46 -14.61 -43.82
CA ARG A 2 -24.16 -14.29 -44.44
C ARG A 2 -23.26 -15.53 -44.54
N SER A 3 -22.45 -15.63 -45.59
CA SER A 3 -21.35 -16.59 -45.64
C SER A 3 -20.21 -16.18 -44.71
N ILE A 4 -19.26 -17.09 -44.44
CA ILE A 4 -18.09 -16.77 -43.63
C ILE A 4 -17.20 -15.68 -44.27
N GLY A 5 -17.12 -15.67 -45.61
CA GLY A 5 -16.36 -14.66 -46.36
C GLY A 5 -16.99 -13.28 -46.27
N GLU A 6 -18.30 -13.19 -46.53
CA GLU A 6 -19.07 -11.94 -46.41
C GLU A 6 -19.02 -11.37 -44.99
N LEU A 7 -19.09 -12.25 -43.97
CA LEU A 7 -19.01 -11.82 -42.58
C LEU A 7 -17.61 -11.31 -42.23
N ALA A 8 -16.56 -12.00 -42.68
CA ALA A 8 -15.18 -11.60 -42.47
C ALA A 8 -14.88 -10.24 -43.12
N GLU A 9 -15.26 -10.07 -44.39
CA GLU A 9 -15.09 -8.82 -45.14
C GLU A 9 -15.79 -7.65 -44.45
N ARG A 10 -17.08 -7.79 -44.13
CA ARG A 10 -17.86 -6.73 -43.47
C ARG A 10 -17.36 -6.41 -42.07
N ALA A 11 -16.85 -7.39 -41.35
CA ALA A 11 -16.27 -7.19 -40.03
C ALA A 11 -14.84 -6.66 -40.09
N GLY A 12 -14.19 -6.58 -41.27
CA GLY A 12 -12.77 -6.25 -41.42
C GLY A 12 -11.85 -7.29 -40.76
N ALA A 13 -12.24 -8.56 -40.77
CA ALA A 13 -11.54 -9.68 -40.15
C ALA A 13 -11.12 -10.71 -41.21
N THR A 14 -10.22 -11.62 -40.85
CA THR A 14 -9.89 -12.75 -41.73
C THR A 14 -10.92 -13.87 -41.60
N VAL A 15 -11.12 -14.65 -42.66
CA VAL A 15 -11.95 -15.88 -42.60
C VAL A 15 -11.46 -16.83 -41.50
N LYS A 16 -10.14 -16.89 -41.26
CA LYS A 16 -9.54 -17.66 -40.16
C LYS A 16 -10.02 -17.17 -38.79
N THR A 17 -10.10 -15.85 -38.58
CA THR A 17 -10.61 -15.24 -37.35
C THR A 17 -12.09 -15.60 -37.12
N VAL A 18 -12.92 -15.51 -38.16
CA VAL A 18 -14.34 -15.88 -38.05
C VAL A 18 -14.49 -17.37 -37.74
N ARG A 19 -13.71 -18.23 -38.40
CA ARG A 19 -13.70 -19.67 -38.13
C ARG A 19 -13.29 -19.97 -36.70
N PHE A 20 -12.22 -19.32 -36.23
CA PHE A 20 -11.74 -19.47 -34.85
C PHE A 20 -12.85 -19.17 -33.83
N TYR A 21 -13.52 -18.02 -33.89
CA TYR A 21 -14.58 -17.70 -32.93
C TYR A 21 -15.80 -18.62 -33.05
N SER A 22 -16.11 -19.05 -34.27
CA SER A 22 -17.20 -20.00 -34.51
C SER A 22 -16.88 -21.39 -33.95
N ASP A 23 -15.64 -21.87 -34.07
CA ASP A 23 -15.18 -23.13 -33.48
C ASP A 23 -15.10 -23.05 -31.95
N GLN A 24 -14.79 -21.88 -31.40
CA GLN A 24 -14.88 -21.63 -29.97
C GLN A 24 -16.33 -21.45 -29.49
N GLY A 25 -17.35 -21.53 -30.37
CA GLY A 25 -18.76 -21.34 -30.00
C GLY A 25 -19.13 -19.91 -29.59
N LEU A 26 -18.23 -18.94 -29.78
CA LEU A 26 -18.47 -17.51 -29.53
C LEU A 26 -19.21 -16.84 -30.70
N LEU A 27 -19.36 -17.54 -31.81
CA LEU A 27 -20.08 -17.06 -32.99
C LEU A 27 -20.92 -18.22 -33.56
N PRO A 28 -22.12 -18.46 -33.01
CA PRO A 28 -22.94 -19.60 -33.36
C PRO A 28 -23.36 -19.56 -34.83
N GLU A 29 -23.29 -20.71 -35.49
CA GLU A 29 -23.81 -20.90 -36.84
C GLU A 29 -25.35 -20.88 -36.78
N ALA A 30 -26.00 -20.11 -37.66
CA ALA A 30 -27.45 -20.10 -37.75
C ALA A 30 -27.99 -21.20 -38.67
N ALA A 31 -27.21 -21.62 -39.66
CA ALA A 31 -27.51 -22.75 -40.54
C ALA A 31 -26.24 -23.20 -41.28
N ARG A 32 -26.38 -24.26 -42.08
CA ARG A 32 -25.44 -24.60 -43.15
C ARG A 32 -26.14 -24.54 -44.50
N SER A 33 -25.43 -24.10 -45.54
CA SER A 33 -25.95 -24.14 -46.92
C SER A 33 -26.10 -25.57 -47.42
N SER A 34 -26.80 -25.77 -48.54
CA SER A 34 -26.86 -27.06 -49.25
C SER A 34 -25.48 -27.67 -49.55
N GLY A 35 -24.46 -26.86 -49.83
CA GLY A 35 -23.07 -27.30 -49.99
C GLY A 35 -22.25 -27.46 -48.70
N GLY A 36 -22.89 -27.44 -47.52
CA GLY A 36 -22.22 -27.66 -46.22
C GLY A 36 -21.50 -26.45 -45.60
N HIS A 37 -21.50 -25.27 -46.24
CA HIS A 37 -20.84 -24.07 -45.71
C HIS A 37 -21.62 -23.40 -44.56
N ARG A 38 -20.91 -22.89 -43.56
CA ARG A 38 -21.47 -22.15 -42.41
C ARG A 38 -22.23 -20.90 -42.87
N ARG A 39 -23.40 -20.66 -42.29
CA ARG A 39 -24.24 -19.48 -42.50
C ARG A 39 -24.52 -18.79 -41.19
N TYR A 40 -24.35 -17.48 -41.18
CA TYR A 40 -24.48 -16.65 -39.98
C TYR A 40 -25.73 -15.76 -40.04
N GLY A 41 -26.37 -15.59 -38.89
CA GLY A 41 -27.54 -14.73 -38.71
C GLY A 41 -27.23 -13.24 -38.83
N PRO A 42 -28.25 -12.38 -38.75
CA PRO A 42 -28.08 -10.92 -38.85
C PRO A 42 -27.19 -10.35 -37.73
N HIS A 43 -27.33 -10.83 -36.49
CA HIS A 43 -26.58 -10.39 -35.30
C HIS A 43 -25.11 -10.83 -35.27
N ALA A 44 -24.71 -11.79 -36.12
CA ALA A 44 -23.35 -12.30 -36.11
C ALA A 44 -22.28 -11.24 -36.43
N LEU A 45 -22.66 -10.18 -37.18
CA LEU A 45 -21.74 -9.08 -37.45
C LEU A 45 -21.50 -8.23 -36.20
N GLU A 46 -22.57 -7.85 -35.49
CA GLU A 46 -22.50 -7.08 -34.24
C GLU A 46 -21.73 -7.86 -33.17
N GLN A 47 -22.03 -9.14 -33.01
CA GLN A 47 -21.35 -10.03 -32.07
C GLN A 47 -19.85 -10.18 -32.41
N LEU A 48 -19.50 -10.36 -33.69
CA LEU A 48 -18.10 -10.41 -34.10
C LEU A 48 -17.37 -9.08 -33.87
N GLN A 49 -18.03 -7.94 -34.12
CA GLN A 49 -17.47 -6.63 -33.83
C GLN A 49 -17.24 -6.44 -32.32
N LEU A 50 -18.21 -6.83 -31.49
CA LEU A 50 -18.09 -6.78 -30.03
C LEU A 50 -16.94 -7.64 -29.52
N ILE A 51 -16.85 -8.90 -29.94
CA ILE A 51 -15.75 -9.81 -29.59
C ILE A 51 -14.40 -9.16 -29.92
N ARG A 52 -14.29 -8.55 -31.10
CA ARG A 52 -13.05 -7.89 -31.51
C ARG A 52 -12.72 -6.68 -30.63
N SER A 53 -13.69 -5.83 -30.33
CA SER A 53 -13.49 -4.67 -29.43
C SER A 53 -13.03 -5.13 -28.04
N LEU A 54 -13.65 -6.15 -27.47
CA LEU A 54 -13.24 -6.69 -26.17
C LEU A 54 -11.82 -7.29 -26.24
N ARG A 55 -11.46 -7.97 -27.34
CA ARG A 55 -10.09 -8.46 -27.58
C ARG A 55 -9.06 -7.35 -27.74
N THR A 56 -9.41 -6.18 -28.28
CA THR A 56 -8.49 -5.04 -28.36
C THR A 56 -8.18 -4.43 -26.99
N LEU A 57 -9.03 -4.68 -25.99
CA LEU A 57 -8.81 -4.33 -24.58
C LEU A 57 -8.13 -5.46 -23.79
N ASP A 58 -7.59 -6.46 -24.48
CA ASP A 58 -6.95 -7.65 -23.92
C ASP A 58 -7.85 -8.54 -23.04
N LEU A 59 -9.19 -8.43 -23.15
CA LEU A 59 -10.07 -9.33 -22.39
C LEU A 59 -9.89 -10.79 -22.87
N PRO A 60 -9.70 -11.75 -21.96
CA PRO A 60 -9.54 -13.16 -22.29
C PRO A 60 -10.86 -13.76 -22.78
N LEU A 61 -10.79 -14.79 -23.64
CA LEU A 61 -11.98 -15.41 -24.24
C LEU A 61 -13.03 -15.93 -23.22
N PRO A 62 -12.65 -16.48 -22.05
CA PRO A 62 -13.63 -16.87 -21.03
C PRO A 62 -14.44 -15.70 -20.46
N GLU A 63 -13.88 -14.49 -20.41
CA GLU A 63 -14.62 -13.27 -20.02
C GLU A 63 -15.55 -12.83 -21.13
N ILE A 64 -15.05 -12.82 -22.36
CA ILE A 64 -15.86 -12.47 -23.54
C ILE A 64 -17.07 -13.42 -23.65
N ARG A 65 -16.88 -14.71 -23.40
CA ARG A 65 -17.99 -15.68 -23.34
C ARG A 65 -19.05 -15.23 -22.32
N ARG A 66 -18.63 -14.98 -21.08
CA ARG A 66 -19.54 -14.55 -20.01
C ARG A 66 -20.29 -13.28 -20.37
N ILE A 67 -19.62 -12.33 -21.02
CA ILE A 67 -20.24 -11.07 -21.49
C ILE A 67 -21.28 -11.35 -22.60
N LEU A 68 -21.01 -12.28 -23.51
CA LEU A 68 -21.95 -12.63 -24.58
C LEU A 68 -23.13 -13.48 -24.09
N GLU A 69 -22.95 -14.21 -22.99
CA GLU A 69 -23.97 -15.03 -22.33
C GLU A 69 -24.76 -14.23 -21.27
N ASP A 70 -24.37 -12.98 -21.00
CA ASP A 70 -25.04 -12.08 -20.05
C ASP A 70 -26.36 -11.58 -20.66
N GLU A 71 -27.43 -12.37 -20.48
CA GLU A 71 -28.80 -12.04 -20.90
C GLU A 71 -29.44 -10.96 -20.02
N ASP A 72 -28.87 -10.70 -18.84
CA ASP A 72 -29.35 -9.70 -17.91
C ASP A 72 -28.91 -8.31 -18.39
N ALA A 73 -29.86 -7.52 -18.87
CA ALA A 73 -29.68 -6.17 -19.44
C ALA A 73 -28.98 -5.13 -18.52
N ALA A 74 -28.39 -5.56 -17.41
CA ALA A 74 -27.63 -4.77 -16.44
C ALA A 74 -26.13 -4.65 -16.80
N GLY A 75 -25.57 -5.50 -17.67
CA GLY A 75 -24.18 -5.35 -18.15
C GLY A 75 -23.09 -5.63 -17.10
N HIS A 76 -23.44 -6.30 -16.00
CA HIS A 76 -22.52 -6.57 -14.90
C HIS A 76 -21.34 -7.46 -15.29
N ALA A 77 -21.50 -8.41 -16.22
CA ALA A 77 -20.35 -9.22 -16.66
C ALA A 77 -19.28 -8.37 -17.34
N LEU A 78 -19.70 -7.36 -18.12
CA LEU A 78 -18.80 -6.42 -18.78
C LEU A 78 -18.13 -5.50 -17.76
N GLU A 79 -18.90 -4.90 -16.86
CA GLU A 79 -18.37 -4.04 -15.78
C GLU A 79 -17.31 -4.78 -14.96
N ASN A 80 -17.63 -5.98 -14.49
CA ASN A 80 -16.70 -6.80 -13.70
C ASN A 80 -15.41 -7.16 -14.47
N ALA A 81 -15.53 -7.49 -15.76
CA ALA A 81 -14.38 -7.81 -16.60
C ALA A 81 -13.48 -6.58 -16.82
N VAL A 82 -14.10 -5.42 -17.10
CA VAL A 82 -13.39 -4.15 -17.25
C VAL A 82 -12.69 -3.76 -15.94
N ASP A 83 -13.37 -3.83 -14.81
CA ASP A 83 -12.79 -3.53 -13.49
C ASP A 83 -11.66 -4.49 -13.12
N SER A 84 -11.77 -5.77 -13.47
CA SER A 84 -10.67 -6.73 -13.32
C SER A 84 -9.48 -6.33 -14.18
N ARG A 85 -9.70 -6.02 -15.46
CA ARG A 85 -8.63 -5.64 -16.38
C ARG A 85 -7.95 -4.33 -15.99
N LEU A 86 -8.71 -3.34 -15.53
CA LEU A 86 -8.17 -2.09 -15.01
C LEU A 86 -7.30 -2.31 -13.77
N ARG A 87 -7.70 -3.21 -12.85
CA ARG A 87 -6.87 -3.57 -11.68
C ARG A 87 -5.58 -4.27 -12.08
N GLU A 88 -5.63 -5.20 -13.03
CA GLU A 88 -4.44 -5.87 -13.57
C GLU A 88 -3.47 -4.88 -14.23
N LEU A 89 -3.98 -4.06 -15.15
CA LEU A 89 -3.18 -3.02 -15.82
C LEU A 89 -2.59 -2.02 -14.82
N GLY A 90 -3.35 -1.61 -13.81
CA GLY A 90 -2.85 -0.75 -12.73
C GLY A 90 -1.67 -1.39 -11.97
N SER A 91 -1.76 -2.68 -11.66
CA SER A 91 -0.68 -3.44 -11.02
C SER A 91 0.57 -3.55 -11.91
N GLU A 92 0.39 -3.82 -13.20
CA GLU A 92 1.47 -3.87 -14.19
C GLU A 92 2.18 -2.52 -14.33
N LEU A 93 1.41 -1.42 -14.47
CA LEU A 93 1.94 -0.07 -14.54
C LEU A 93 2.71 0.29 -13.28
N LYS A 94 2.17 -0.02 -12.08
CA LYS A 94 2.87 0.18 -10.82
C LYS A 94 4.18 -0.61 -10.79
N ALA A 95 4.18 -1.87 -11.22
CA ALA A 95 5.39 -2.68 -11.30
C ALA A 95 6.45 -2.04 -12.21
N LEU A 96 6.05 -1.58 -13.40
CA LEU A 96 6.96 -0.93 -14.35
C LEU A 96 7.55 0.37 -13.80
N ARG A 97 6.74 1.22 -13.17
CA ARG A 97 7.19 2.47 -12.53
C ARG A 97 8.20 2.21 -11.41
N TRP A 98 7.96 1.17 -10.60
CA TRP A 98 8.92 0.74 -9.57
C TRP A 98 10.24 0.22 -10.15
N ARG A 99 10.20 -0.54 -11.26
CA ARG A 99 11.43 -0.97 -11.96
C ARG A 99 12.18 0.23 -12.54
N GLU A 100 11.47 1.18 -13.14
CA GLU A 100 12.07 2.40 -13.68
C GLU A 100 12.79 3.19 -12.60
N ALA A 101 12.13 3.48 -11.47
CA ALA A 101 12.73 4.22 -10.35
C ALA A 101 13.97 3.50 -9.78
N ALA A 102 13.93 2.16 -9.70
CA ALA A 102 15.06 1.34 -9.29
C ALA A 102 16.24 1.44 -10.27
N LEU A 103 15.97 1.41 -11.58
CA LEU A 103 17.01 1.55 -12.62
C LEU A 103 17.63 2.95 -12.61
N GLN A 104 16.80 4.01 -12.49
CA GLN A 104 17.27 5.39 -12.35
C GLN A 104 18.17 5.52 -11.10
N LEU A 105 17.74 4.96 -9.96
CA LEU A 105 18.52 4.96 -8.73
C LEU A 105 19.91 4.30 -8.89
N VAL A 106 20.02 3.23 -9.68
CA VAL A 106 21.29 2.52 -9.94
C VAL A 106 22.16 3.28 -10.96
N ARG A 107 21.54 3.90 -11.96
CA ARG A 107 22.23 4.76 -12.93
C ARG A 107 22.89 5.95 -12.24
N ASP A 108 22.15 6.61 -11.35
CA ASP A 108 22.50 7.91 -10.78
C ASP A 108 23.37 7.81 -9.51
N CYS A 109 23.68 6.59 -9.00
CA CYS A 109 24.67 6.46 -7.91
C CYS A 109 26.12 6.54 -8.38
N PRO A 110 27.02 6.94 -7.45
CA PRO A 110 28.44 6.63 -7.54
C PRO A 110 28.67 5.12 -7.75
N PRO A 111 29.62 4.71 -8.61
CA PRO A 111 29.90 3.30 -8.90
C PRO A 111 30.12 2.44 -7.66
N ALA A 112 30.78 2.98 -6.63
CA ALA A 112 31.04 2.29 -5.36
C ALA A 112 29.76 1.87 -4.60
N GLN A 113 28.63 2.55 -4.81
CA GLN A 113 27.37 2.26 -4.13
C GLN A 113 26.45 1.31 -4.92
N ARG A 114 26.70 1.09 -6.21
CA ARG A 114 25.80 0.34 -7.12
C ARG A 114 25.50 -1.07 -6.63
N ALA A 115 26.54 -1.81 -6.25
CA ALA A 115 26.39 -3.18 -5.74
C ALA A 115 25.52 -3.24 -4.48
N GLY A 116 25.68 -2.27 -3.56
CA GLY A 116 24.85 -2.16 -2.36
C GLY A 116 23.38 -1.88 -2.67
N ARG A 117 23.12 -0.94 -3.59
CA ARG A 117 21.74 -0.61 -4.02
C ARG A 117 21.07 -1.77 -4.73
N LEU A 118 21.79 -2.47 -5.62
CA LEU A 118 21.27 -3.66 -6.30
C LEU A 118 20.88 -4.77 -5.32
N ARG A 119 21.70 -5.01 -4.29
CA ARG A 119 21.36 -5.99 -3.24
C ARG A 119 20.09 -5.60 -2.49
N LEU A 120 19.93 -4.35 -2.10
CA LEU A 120 18.72 -3.88 -1.42
C LEU A 120 17.48 -4.02 -2.31
N LEU A 121 17.55 -3.51 -3.55
CA LEU A 121 16.46 -3.55 -4.51
C LEU A 121 16.06 -4.99 -4.89
N GLY A 122 17.04 -5.89 -5.02
CA GLY A 122 16.80 -7.29 -5.35
C GLY A 122 16.02 -8.08 -4.28
N THR A 123 15.89 -7.54 -3.05
CA THR A 123 15.03 -8.14 -2.02
C THR A 123 13.56 -7.78 -2.16
N LEU A 124 13.22 -6.76 -2.97
CA LEU A 124 11.85 -6.30 -3.13
C LEU A 124 11.13 -7.10 -4.22
N ASN A 125 9.86 -7.43 -3.93
CA ASN A 125 8.91 -7.77 -4.98
C ASN A 125 8.60 -6.52 -5.83
N THR A 126 8.16 -6.72 -7.07
CA THR A 126 7.73 -5.60 -7.94
C THR A 126 6.30 -5.86 -8.46
N PRO A 127 5.28 -5.09 -8.02
CA PRO A 127 5.37 -3.96 -7.09
C PRO A 127 5.73 -4.38 -5.65
N PRO A 128 6.27 -3.48 -4.82
CA PRO A 128 6.67 -3.82 -3.47
C PRO A 128 5.46 -4.14 -2.58
N SER A 129 5.64 -5.15 -1.72
CA SER A 129 4.64 -5.54 -0.72
C SER A 129 4.92 -4.87 0.62
N THR A 130 3.86 -4.42 1.30
CA THR A 130 3.91 -3.90 2.68
C THR A 130 3.81 -5.01 3.74
N ALA A 131 3.58 -6.26 3.34
CA ALA A 131 3.38 -7.38 4.26
C ALA A 131 4.54 -7.62 5.25
N PRO A 132 5.83 -7.48 4.87
CA PRO A 132 6.94 -7.61 5.80
C PRO A 132 6.93 -6.54 6.90
N LEU A 133 6.68 -5.27 6.55
CA LEU A 133 6.56 -4.16 7.51
C LEU A 133 5.39 -4.40 8.47
N ALA A 134 4.24 -4.82 7.94
CA ALA A 134 3.07 -5.14 8.77
C ALA A 134 3.35 -6.32 9.72
N ARG A 135 4.16 -7.31 9.31
CA ARG A 135 4.54 -8.44 10.17
C ARG A 135 5.46 -7.97 11.31
N PHE A 136 6.45 -7.14 10.99
CA PHE A 136 7.33 -6.54 11.98
C PHE A 136 6.53 -5.81 13.08
N TRP A 137 5.61 -4.94 12.69
CA TRP A 137 4.76 -4.21 13.63
C TRP A 137 3.79 -5.10 14.41
N ARG A 138 3.29 -6.21 13.83
CA ARG A 138 2.49 -7.18 14.60
C ARG A 138 3.28 -7.85 15.72
N THR A 139 4.59 -8.06 15.54
CA THR A 139 5.46 -8.60 16.60
C THR A 139 5.69 -7.58 17.72
N TRP A 140 5.66 -6.29 17.39
CA TRP A 140 5.77 -5.17 18.35
C TRP A 140 4.53 -5.06 19.26
N LEU A 141 3.34 -5.32 18.71
CA LEU A 141 2.07 -5.18 19.44
C LEU A 141 1.82 -6.33 20.44
N PRO A 142 1.09 -6.08 21.54
CA PRO A 142 0.74 -7.14 22.48
C PRO A 142 -0.11 -8.24 21.82
N PRO A 143 0.06 -9.52 22.21
CA PRO A 143 -0.85 -10.56 21.77
C PRO A 143 -2.27 -10.26 22.26
N ARG A 144 -3.28 -10.61 21.45
CA ARG A 144 -4.71 -10.39 21.73
C ARG A 144 -5.17 -8.93 21.77
N MET A 145 -4.39 -7.99 21.23
CA MET A 145 -4.88 -6.64 20.96
C MET A 145 -6.14 -6.70 20.06
N PRO A 146 -7.18 -5.88 20.30
CA PRO A 146 -8.37 -5.86 19.47
C PRO A 146 -8.06 -5.68 17.98
N ARG A 147 -8.78 -6.39 17.10
CA ARG A 147 -8.51 -6.41 15.65
C ARG A 147 -8.59 -5.02 15.02
N LEU A 148 -9.59 -4.23 15.40
CA LEU A 148 -9.76 -2.85 14.90
C LEU A 148 -8.61 -1.94 15.35
N ALA A 149 -8.19 -2.03 16.61
CA ALA A 149 -7.06 -1.25 17.12
C ALA A 149 -5.73 -1.66 16.45
N THR A 150 -5.55 -2.96 16.19
CA THR A 150 -4.40 -3.47 15.43
C THR A 150 -4.40 -2.94 14.00
N ALA A 151 -5.56 -2.92 13.34
CA ALA A 151 -5.68 -2.40 11.97
C ALA A 151 -5.35 -0.90 11.91
N ALA A 152 -5.93 -0.10 12.81
CA ALA A 152 -5.67 1.34 12.89
C ALA A 152 -4.18 1.64 13.16
N PHE A 153 -3.53 0.89 14.06
CA PHE A 153 -2.10 1.04 14.29
C PHE A 153 -1.28 0.75 13.02
N LEU A 154 -1.58 -0.36 12.33
CA LEU A 154 -0.84 -0.76 11.13
C LEU A 154 -1.06 0.20 9.96
N GLU A 155 -2.25 0.79 9.84
CA GLU A 155 -2.55 1.80 8.83
C GLU A 155 -1.63 3.03 8.96
N VAL A 156 -1.38 3.46 10.20
CA VAL A 156 -0.49 4.58 10.50
C VAL A 156 0.99 4.18 10.40
N ALA A 157 1.35 2.98 10.88
CA ALA A 157 2.74 2.56 10.99
C ALA A 157 3.36 2.03 9.69
N VAL A 158 2.54 1.54 8.75
CA VAL A 158 3.02 0.91 7.51
C VAL A 158 2.81 1.86 6.33
N PRO A 159 3.86 2.55 5.83
CA PRO A 159 3.72 3.45 4.70
C PRO A 159 3.30 2.69 3.44
N GLN A 160 2.35 3.26 2.71
CA GLN A 160 1.98 2.74 1.40
C GLN A 160 3.01 3.17 0.36
N PRO A 161 3.53 2.25 -0.47
CA PRO A 161 4.43 2.59 -1.55
C PRO A 161 3.70 3.44 -2.59
N PRO A 162 4.26 4.62 -2.98
CA PRO A 162 3.64 5.48 -3.98
C PRO A 162 3.44 4.74 -5.32
N ASP A 163 2.40 5.12 -6.06
CA ASP A 163 2.12 4.55 -7.38
C ASP A 163 3.15 5.01 -8.42
N GLU A 164 3.72 6.20 -8.22
CA GLU A 164 4.81 6.79 -9.02
C GLU A 164 5.99 7.08 -8.10
N PRO A 165 6.85 6.07 -7.82
CA PRO A 165 7.97 6.24 -6.91
C PRO A 165 9.09 7.07 -7.54
N HIS A 166 9.63 8.02 -6.76
CA HIS A 166 10.92 8.64 -7.06
C HIS A 166 12.08 7.71 -6.62
N PRO A 167 13.27 7.79 -7.25
CA PRO A 167 14.44 6.97 -6.86
C PRO A 167 14.77 6.97 -5.35
N SER A 168 14.64 8.11 -4.67
CA SER A 168 14.85 8.21 -3.21
C SER A 168 13.81 7.45 -2.40
N GLN A 169 12.54 7.48 -2.82
CA GLN A 169 11.45 6.73 -2.18
C GLN A 169 11.64 5.22 -2.38
N ALA A 170 12.06 4.81 -3.59
CA ALA A 170 12.38 3.41 -3.87
C ALA A 170 13.53 2.90 -2.98
N LEU A 171 14.58 3.70 -2.81
CA LEU A 171 15.68 3.37 -1.89
C LEU A 171 15.20 3.28 -0.43
N ALA A 172 14.42 4.26 0.03
CA ALA A 172 13.93 4.30 1.41
C ALA A 172 13.04 3.10 1.71
N PHE A 173 12.14 2.73 0.78
CA PHE A 173 11.30 1.54 0.93
C PHE A 173 12.12 0.25 0.95
N ALA A 174 13.16 0.13 0.10
CA ALA A 174 14.07 -1.01 0.14
C ALA A 174 14.82 -1.12 1.47
N GLN A 175 15.21 0.00 2.06
CA GLN A 175 15.84 0.05 3.38
C GLN A 175 14.87 -0.34 4.50
N LEU A 176 13.61 0.12 4.45
CA LEU A 176 12.55 -0.32 5.39
C LEU A 176 12.34 -1.84 5.31
N HIS A 177 12.25 -2.37 4.09
CA HIS A 177 12.12 -3.81 3.87
C HIS A 177 13.30 -4.58 4.46
N ALA A 178 14.53 -4.18 4.15
CA ALA A 178 15.74 -4.83 4.69
C ALA A 178 15.78 -4.79 6.22
N MET A 179 15.43 -3.66 6.83
CA MET A 179 15.46 -3.49 8.29
C MET A 179 14.37 -4.28 9.04
N THR A 180 13.22 -4.48 8.41
CA THR A 180 12.08 -5.22 9.00
C THR A 180 12.15 -6.73 8.75
N THR A 181 12.97 -7.16 7.79
CA THR A 181 13.23 -8.57 7.49
C THR A 181 14.56 -9.08 8.04
N ALA A 182 15.46 -8.19 8.45
CA ALA A 182 16.70 -8.56 9.11
C ALA A 182 16.41 -9.35 10.41
N PRO A 183 17.22 -10.40 10.72
CA PRO A 183 17.12 -11.10 11.99
C PRO A 183 17.28 -10.10 13.15
N CYS A 184 16.37 -10.12 14.13
CA CYS A 184 16.52 -9.31 15.33
C CYS A 184 17.79 -9.76 16.09
N PRO A 185 18.76 -8.87 16.34
CA PRO A 185 19.91 -9.22 17.16
C PRO A 185 19.48 -9.36 18.63
N GLY A 186 19.60 -10.58 19.17
CA GLY A 186 19.38 -10.90 20.59
C GLY A 186 17.94 -11.31 20.95
N ASP A 187 17.81 -12.10 22.03
CA ASP A 187 16.56 -12.62 22.62
C ASP A 187 15.64 -11.53 23.23
N ARG A 188 15.90 -10.25 22.96
CA ARG A 188 15.17 -9.15 23.58
C ARG A 188 13.80 -9.02 22.91
N GLN A 189 12.74 -9.26 23.68
CA GLN A 189 11.37 -8.97 23.24
C GLN A 189 11.30 -7.50 22.80
N PRO A 190 10.92 -7.21 21.54
CA PRO A 190 10.89 -5.85 21.01
C PRO A 190 9.71 -5.03 21.56
N GLN A 191 9.07 -5.46 22.65
CA GLN A 191 7.85 -4.81 23.12
C GLN A 191 8.16 -3.73 24.16
N PRO A 192 7.64 -2.51 24.00
CA PRO A 192 7.71 -1.44 25.01
C PRO A 192 7.29 -1.90 26.40
N GLU A 193 7.90 -1.31 27.43
CA GLU A 193 7.52 -1.56 28.83
C GLU A 193 6.03 -1.27 29.07
N VAL A 194 5.50 -0.22 28.44
CA VAL A 194 4.08 0.14 28.53
C VAL A 194 3.14 -0.97 28.05
N HIS A 195 3.53 -1.78 27.06
CA HIS A 195 2.74 -2.94 26.62
C HIS A 195 2.59 -3.99 27.71
N ARG A 196 3.67 -4.22 28.48
CA ARG A 196 3.68 -5.17 29.60
C ARG A 196 2.85 -4.64 30.78
N ALA A 197 2.95 -3.35 31.07
CA ALA A 197 2.20 -2.72 32.16
C ALA A 197 0.69 -2.60 31.85
N ALA A 198 0.33 -2.17 30.64
CA ALA A 198 -1.05 -1.85 30.27
C ALA A 198 -1.84 -3.07 29.75
N GLY A 199 -1.14 -4.11 29.28
CA GLY A 199 -1.75 -5.26 28.59
C GLY A 199 -2.38 -4.87 27.24
N ALA A 200 -3.04 -5.84 26.60
CA ALA A 200 -3.59 -5.67 25.24
C ALA A 200 -4.65 -4.56 25.13
N GLY A 201 -5.56 -4.48 26.11
CA GLY A 201 -6.61 -3.45 26.14
C GLY A 201 -6.04 -2.06 26.46
N GLY A 202 -5.11 -1.97 27.40
CA GLY A 202 -4.47 -0.70 27.76
C GLY A 202 -3.56 -0.16 26.66
N ALA A 203 -2.85 -1.02 25.93
CA ALA A 203 -2.08 -0.61 24.75
C ALA A 203 -2.99 -0.09 23.61
N ALA A 204 -4.16 -0.70 23.41
CA ALA A 204 -5.14 -0.18 22.44
C ALA A 204 -5.63 1.22 22.82
N LEU A 205 -5.91 1.46 24.10
CA LEU A 205 -6.26 2.79 24.60
C LEU A 205 -5.10 3.78 24.47
N LEU A 206 -3.86 3.37 24.75
CA LEU A 206 -2.67 4.20 24.56
C LEU A 206 -2.57 4.69 23.12
N TYR A 207 -2.59 3.77 22.15
CA TYR A 207 -2.45 4.15 20.74
C TYR A 207 -3.60 5.02 20.25
N ALA A 208 -4.84 4.76 20.72
CA ALA A 208 -5.96 5.64 20.43
C ALA A 208 -5.77 7.06 21.00
N GLY A 209 -5.27 7.18 22.24
CA GLY A 209 -4.98 8.46 22.87
C GLY A 209 -3.80 9.22 22.23
N LEU A 210 -2.81 8.49 21.71
CA LEU A 210 -1.65 9.10 21.05
C LEU A 210 -1.99 9.74 19.69
N VAL A 211 -3.10 9.36 19.05
CA VAL A 211 -3.51 9.95 17.76
C VAL A 211 -3.65 11.47 17.89
N GLU A 212 -4.38 11.94 18.90
CA GLU A 212 -4.60 13.38 19.14
C GLU A 212 -3.29 14.11 19.41
N ALA A 213 -2.46 13.56 20.31
CA ALA A 213 -1.16 14.14 20.65
C ALA A 213 -0.25 14.27 19.41
N PHE A 214 -0.20 13.23 18.57
CA PHE A 214 0.59 13.24 17.34
C PHE A 214 0.04 14.21 16.29
N GLU A 215 -1.28 14.33 16.16
CA GLU A 215 -1.89 15.32 15.26
C GLU A 215 -1.57 16.76 15.68
N LEU A 216 -1.62 17.05 16.98
CA LEU A 216 -1.25 18.35 17.53
C LEU A 216 0.23 18.63 17.28
N ALA A 217 1.13 17.71 17.66
CA ALA A 217 2.57 17.84 17.43
C ALA A 217 2.91 18.00 15.94
N ALA A 218 2.24 17.27 15.04
CA ALA A 218 2.42 17.39 13.60
C ALA A 218 2.09 18.80 13.07
N ARG A 219 1.13 19.52 13.68
CA ARG A 219 0.84 20.94 13.34
C ARG A 219 2.00 21.86 13.74
N HIS A 220 2.67 21.59 14.85
CA HIS A 220 3.86 22.34 15.27
C HIS A 220 5.05 22.05 14.36
N LEU A 221 5.29 20.77 14.04
CA LEU A 221 6.35 20.33 13.14
C LEU A 221 6.23 20.97 11.74
N ARG A 222 5.02 20.98 11.15
CA ARG A 222 4.79 21.64 9.84
C ARG A 222 5.08 23.14 9.85
N ARG A 223 5.00 23.78 11.01
CA ARG A 223 5.31 25.21 11.20
C ARG A 223 6.75 25.45 11.67
N ALA A 224 7.57 24.40 11.71
CA ALA A 224 8.95 24.44 12.23
C ALA A 224 9.04 25.08 13.62
N ARG A 225 8.05 24.80 14.49
CA ARG A 225 8.07 25.29 15.87
C ARG A 225 8.88 24.35 16.76
N ASP A 226 9.71 24.94 17.60
CA ASP A 226 10.48 24.19 18.59
C ASP A 226 9.59 23.45 19.59
N PRO A 227 10.03 22.30 20.13
CA PRO A 227 9.33 21.58 21.20
C PRO A 227 9.02 22.46 22.41
N HIS A 228 7.79 22.47 22.88
CA HIS A 228 7.42 23.24 24.06
C HIS A 228 6.25 22.58 24.82
N PRO A 229 6.11 22.84 26.13
CA PRO A 229 4.94 22.42 26.88
C PRO A 229 3.64 23.01 26.29
N GLY A 230 2.52 22.33 26.51
CA GLY A 230 1.20 22.75 26.05
C GLY A 230 0.30 21.56 25.70
N GLU A 231 -0.81 21.83 25.02
CA GLU A 231 -1.88 20.88 24.73
C GLU A 231 -1.40 19.55 24.11
N ALA A 232 -0.44 19.61 23.18
CA ALA A 232 0.12 18.42 22.55
C ALA A 232 0.85 17.51 23.56
N LEU A 233 1.63 18.11 24.46
CA LEU A 233 2.32 17.39 25.52
C LEU A 233 1.35 16.87 26.57
N ASP A 234 0.34 17.67 26.94
CA ASP A 234 -0.66 17.26 27.94
C ASP A 234 -1.46 16.04 27.45
N ALA A 235 -1.88 16.03 26.18
CA ALA A 235 -2.54 14.88 25.56
C ALA A 235 -1.62 13.63 25.54
N TYR A 236 -0.34 13.83 25.20
CA TYR A 236 0.66 12.76 25.18
C TYR A 236 0.85 12.12 26.56
N VAL A 237 1.06 12.94 27.60
CA VAL A 237 1.24 12.47 28.98
C VAL A 237 -0.04 11.82 29.50
N ALA A 238 -1.22 12.38 29.19
CA ALA A 238 -2.50 11.81 29.58
C ALA A 238 -2.72 10.40 29.00
N ALA A 239 -2.33 10.16 27.74
CA ALA A 239 -2.41 8.84 27.11
C ALA A 239 -1.53 7.82 27.84
N TYR A 240 -0.30 8.18 28.19
CA TYR A 240 0.59 7.31 28.97
C TYR A 240 0.13 7.13 30.42
N ALA A 241 -0.35 8.18 31.08
CA ALA A 241 -0.89 8.10 32.44
C ALA A 241 -2.06 7.12 32.50
N SER A 242 -2.98 7.20 31.54
CA SER A 242 -4.09 6.25 31.39
C SER A 242 -3.59 4.81 31.21
N ALA A 243 -2.62 4.59 30.31
CA ALA A 243 -2.05 3.26 30.05
C ALA A 243 -1.37 2.64 31.28
N TYR A 244 -0.66 3.45 32.07
CA TYR A 244 -0.04 3.02 33.32
C TYR A 244 -1.01 3.00 34.52
N ARG A 245 -2.28 3.39 34.33
CA ARG A 245 -3.27 3.59 35.41
C ARG A 245 -2.77 4.53 36.51
N SER A 246 -2.06 5.57 36.09
CA SER A 246 -1.51 6.63 36.92
C SER A 246 -2.26 7.95 36.69
N ARG A 247 -1.91 8.98 37.45
CA ARG A 247 -2.31 10.37 37.19
C ARG A 247 -1.14 11.14 36.57
N ASP A 248 -1.47 12.17 35.80
CA ASP A 248 -0.49 13.15 35.34
C ASP A 248 -0.03 14.00 36.53
N THR A 249 1.21 13.79 36.96
CA THR A 249 1.87 14.53 38.03
C THR A 249 3.31 14.84 37.61
N PRO A 250 3.97 15.86 38.21
CA PRO A 250 5.37 16.14 37.92
C PRO A 250 6.30 14.93 38.13
N ASP A 251 6.04 14.10 39.15
CA ASP A 251 6.78 12.86 39.37
C ASP A 251 6.55 11.85 38.26
N PHE A 252 5.30 11.73 37.77
CA PHE A 252 4.97 10.85 36.66
C PHE A 252 5.64 11.32 35.36
N ARG A 253 5.65 12.63 35.07
CA ARG A 253 6.31 13.21 33.89
C ARG A 253 7.83 12.95 33.87
N ARG A 254 8.51 13.07 35.02
CA ARG A 254 9.92 12.68 35.17
C ARG A 254 10.15 11.19 34.97
N LEU A 255 9.29 10.35 35.56
CA LEU A 255 9.36 8.90 35.40
C LEU A 255 9.12 8.48 33.94
N LEU A 256 8.20 9.15 33.26
CA LEU A 256 7.86 8.88 31.87
C LEU A 256 9.03 9.22 30.94
N ASP A 257 9.68 10.37 31.13
CA ASP A 257 10.88 10.76 30.37
C ASP A 257 12.00 9.70 30.51
N ALA A 258 12.24 9.21 31.73
CA ALA A 258 13.22 8.14 31.96
C ALA A 258 12.85 6.81 31.27
N ARG A 259 11.57 6.52 31.08
CA ARG A 259 11.07 5.29 30.42
C ARG A 259 11.04 5.40 28.89
N LEU A 260 10.84 6.60 28.36
CA LEU A 260 10.78 6.88 26.92
C LEU A 260 12.19 7.07 26.36
N SER A 261 13.01 6.02 26.45
CA SER A 261 14.33 6.01 25.83
C SER A 261 14.22 6.00 24.31
N ALA A 262 15.08 6.77 23.63
CA ALA A 262 15.20 6.73 22.18
C ALA A 262 15.62 5.32 21.72
N ASP A 263 14.99 4.83 20.65
CA ASP A 263 15.36 3.60 19.96
C ASP A 263 15.86 3.96 18.56
N PRO A 264 17.19 4.02 18.33
CA PRO A 264 17.76 4.44 17.05
C PRO A 264 17.25 3.62 15.85
N ARG A 265 16.82 2.37 16.08
CA ARG A 265 16.25 1.53 15.01
C ARG A 265 14.87 2.04 14.60
N LEU A 266 14.03 2.44 15.56
CA LEU A 266 12.72 3.01 15.29
C LEU A 266 12.82 4.44 14.75
N ASP A 267 13.76 5.23 15.26
CA ASP A 267 14.02 6.57 14.72
C ASP A 267 14.36 6.46 13.24
N ARG A 268 15.25 5.51 12.87
CA ARG A 268 15.56 5.21 11.48
C ARG A 268 14.36 4.71 10.68
N TYR A 269 13.46 3.92 11.27
CA TYR A 269 12.21 3.50 10.62
C TYR A 269 11.37 4.71 10.22
N TRP A 270 11.19 5.64 11.14
CA TRP A 270 10.33 6.80 10.93
C TRP A 270 10.95 7.83 9.98
N GLU A 271 12.28 7.99 9.98
CA GLU A 271 13.00 8.77 8.96
C GLU A 271 12.75 8.24 7.55
N LEU A 272 12.90 6.93 7.34
CA LEU A 272 12.68 6.30 6.05
C LEU A 272 11.21 6.37 5.63
N THR A 273 10.30 6.21 6.60
CA THR A 273 8.85 6.38 6.39
C THR A 273 8.52 7.79 5.93
N ALA A 274 9.14 8.82 6.54
CA ALA A 274 8.97 10.20 6.11
C ALA A 274 9.42 10.40 4.65
N VAL A 275 10.54 9.80 4.24
CA VAL A 275 11.00 9.85 2.84
C VAL A 275 10.01 9.19 1.89
N VAL A 276 9.47 8.02 2.24
CA VAL A 276 8.47 7.32 1.41
C VAL A 276 7.19 8.15 1.25
N LEU A 277 6.71 8.78 2.33
CA LEU A 277 5.47 9.56 2.32
C LEU A 277 5.61 10.96 1.71
N THR A 278 6.82 11.50 1.64
CA THR A 278 7.06 12.85 1.13
C THR A 278 7.16 12.84 -0.39
N PRO A 279 6.28 13.55 -1.12
CA PRO A 279 6.38 13.69 -2.57
C PRO A 279 7.69 14.38 -2.98
N PRO A 280 8.22 14.13 -4.20
CA PRO A 280 9.42 14.81 -4.69
C PRO A 280 9.26 16.33 -4.67
N GLY A 281 10.20 17.03 -4.03
CA GLY A 281 10.16 18.49 -3.87
C GLY A 281 9.14 19.01 -2.83
N GLY A 282 8.43 18.11 -2.14
CA GLY A 282 7.52 18.46 -1.06
C GLY A 282 8.23 18.67 0.28
N SER A 283 7.55 19.35 1.21
CA SER A 283 7.99 19.46 2.60
C SER A 283 7.88 18.10 3.30
N PRO A 284 8.84 17.73 4.17
CA PRO A 284 8.78 16.50 4.95
C PRO A 284 7.45 16.36 5.69
N GLN A 285 6.77 15.23 5.48
CA GLN A 285 5.55 14.92 6.22
C GLN A 285 5.90 14.45 7.64
N PRO A 286 5.28 15.03 8.68
CA PRO A 286 5.44 14.51 10.04
C PRO A 286 4.98 13.06 10.12
N THR A 287 5.82 12.22 10.69
CA THR A 287 5.53 10.83 11.04
C THR A 287 5.24 10.71 12.54
N PRO A 288 4.60 9.62 12.99
CA PRO A 288 4.47 9.30 14.40
C PRO A 288 5.81 9.36 15.15
N GLY A 289 6.90 8.89 14.55
CA GLY A 289 8.24 9.00 15.15
C GLY A 289 8.69 10.44 15.34
N SER A 290 8.59 11.29 14.31
CA SER A 290 8.96 12.71 14.46
C SER A 290 8.08 13.46 15.46
N ALA A 291 6.80 13.08 15.58
CA ALA A 291 5.89 13.62 16.57
C ALA A 291 6.26 13.16 17.99
N ASP A 292 6.60 11.89 18.16
CA ASP A 292 7.09 11.32 19.41
C ASP A 292 8.40 12.00 19.85
N ASP A 293 9.36 12.21 18.93
CA ASP A 293 10.59 12.97 19.18
C ASP A 293 10.31 14.39 19.67
N TRP A 294 9.40 15.09 19.00
CA TRP A 294 8.99 16.45 19.37
C TRP A 294 8.36 16.46 20.76
N LEU A 295 7.50 15.49 21.08
CA LEU A 295 6.82 15.39 22.38
C LEU A 295 7.77 14.99 23.50
N ARG A 296 8.72 14.09 23.26
CA ARG A 296 9.79 13.75 24.22
C ARG A 296 10.65 14.98 24.54
N ALA A 297 11.06 15.73 23.52
CA ALA A 297 11.82 16.97 23.72
C ALA A 297 11.00 18.03 24.48
N ALA A 298 9.69 18.12 24.24
CA ALA A 298 8.80 19.00 25.00
C ALA A 298 8.69 18.56 26.47
N LEU A 299 8.59 17.26 26.75
CA LEU A 299 8.57 16.68 28.08
C LEU A 299 9.87 16.97 28.86
N GLN A 300 11.02 16.84 28.20
CA GLN A 300 12.33 17.17 28.81
C GLN A 300 12.42 18.64 29.20
N ARG A 301 11.93 19.55 28.34
CA ARG A 301 11.87 20.99 28.62
C ARG A 301 10.92 21.31 29.78
N ASP A 302 9.77 20.64 29.83
CA ASP A 302 8.80 20.77 30.92
C ASP A 302 9.40 20.33 32.27
N ASN A 303 10.05 19.16 32.29
CA ASN A 303 10.74 18.63 33.47
C ASN A 303 11.88 19.55 33.95
N ALA A 304 12.61 20.18 33.03
CA ALA A 304 13.68 21.12 33.34
C ALA A 304 13.17 22.46 33.87
N GLY A 305 12.00 22.92 33.42
CA GLY A 305 11.36 24.15 33.92
C GLY A 305 10.67 23.98 35.28
N ALA A 306 10.37 22.75 35.68
CA ALA A 306 9.75 22.40 36.96
C ALA A 306 10.74 22.00 38.07
N ALA A 307 12.05 21.98 37.77
CA ALA A 307 13.15 21.70 38.69
C ALA A 307 13.73 22.99 39.30
#